data_AF-A0AAD6BC52-F1
#
_entry.id   AF-A0AAD6BC52-F1
#
_cell.length_a   1.000
_cell.length_b   1.000
_cell.length_c   1.000
_cell.angle_alpha   90.00
_cell.angle_beta   90.00
_cell.angle_gamma   90.00
#
_symmetry.space_group_name_H-M   'P 1'
#
loop_
_entity.id
_entity.type
_entity.pdbx_description
1 polymer ?
#
loop_
_entity_poly.entity_id
_entity_poly.type
_entity_poly.pdbx_seq_one_letter_code
_entity_poly.pdbx_strand_id
1 'polypeptide(L)'
;MIERVLEQERAISQVLAADKKTRHLVLTWQDLEVLESVLKALKPLLEFTDALSGEDYVTVSYVKPVLHLFHSSILAIQDDDTALTQSIKVSILDYLREKFDDPATNDLLDMAGLVDPRFKTRYIVEDKLEETKCRAISEMEAMLSESDQA
;
A
#
# COMPACT_ATOMS: atom_id res chain seq x y z
N MET A 1 3.94 -3.79 17.04
CA MET A 1 4.90 -4.52 17.91
C MET A 1 6.21 -3.77 18.06
N ILE A 2 6.90 -3.42 16.96
CA ILE A 2 8.17 -2.66 17.01
C ILE A 2 8.04 -1.34 17.76
N GLU A 3 6.98 -0.56 17.49
CA GLU A 3 6.68 0.69 18.20
C GLU A 3 6.62 0.50 19.72
N ARG A 4 5.89 -0.53 20.20
CA ARG A 4 5.82 -0.86 21.62
C ARG A 4 7.16 -1.26 22.22
N VAL A 5 8.04 -1.92 21.45
CA VAL A 5 9.40 -2.29 21.90
C VAL A 5 10.25 -1.04 22.08
N LEU A 6 10.16 -0.08 21.15
CA LEU A 6 10.85 1.21 21.26
C LEU A 6 10.31 2.05 22.42
N GLU A 7 8.99 2.10 22.61
CA GLU A 7 8.36 2.80 23.74
C GLU A 7 8.78 2.24 25.11
N GLN A 8 8.96 0.91 25.20
CA GLN A 8 9.30 0.20 26.44
C GLN A 8 10.79 -0.12 26.56
N GLU A 9 11.63 0.42 25.69
CA GLU A 9 13.06 0.11 25.56
C GLU A 9 13.79 0.17 26.92
N ARG A 10 13.57 1.23 27.70
CA ARG A 10 14.17 1.38 29.03
C ARG A 10 13.73 0.31 30.02
N ALA A 11 12.45 -0.05 30.02
CA ALA A 11 11.92 -1.08 30.92
C ALA A 11 12.45 -2.47 30.54
N ILE A 12 12.48 -2.77 29.23
CA ILE A 12 13.00 -4.03 28.69
C ILE A 12 14.49 -4.15 29.01
N SER A 13 15.28 -3.10 28.74
CA SER A 13 16.73 -3.07 29.01
C SER A 13 17.04 -3.25 30.50
N GLN A 14 16.26 -2.66 31.41
CA GLN A 14 16.44 -2.85 32.85
C GLN A 14 16.20 -4.30 33.29
N VAL A 15 15.13 -4.93 32.81
CA VAL A 15 14.80 -6.33 33.14
C VAL A 15 15.85 -7.28 32.57
N LEU A 16 16.26 -7.07 31.31
CA LEU A 16 17.24 -7.92 30.65
C LEU A 16 18.65 -7.78 31.24
N ALA A 17 19.02 -6.58 31.71
CA ALA A 17 20.31 -6.32 32.35
C ALA A 17 20.40 -6.90 33.77
N ALA A 18 19.26 -7.04 34.47
CA ALA A 18 19.19 -7.59 35.82
C ALA A 18 19.49 -9.10 35.87
N ASP A 19 19.17 -9.85 34.81
CA ASP A 19 19.48 -11.27 34.70
C ASP A 19 20.76 -11.54 33.89
N LYS A 20 21.72 -12.24 34.51
CA LYS A 20 23.00 -12.63 33.89
C LYS A 20 22.81 -13.48 32.63
N LYS A 21 21.73 -14.26 32.54
CA LYS A 21 21.47 -15.12 31.38
C LYS A 21 20.98 -14.31 30.18
N THR A 22 20.22 -13.24 30.39
CA THR A 22 19.59 -12.46 29.33
C THR A 22 20.32 -11.16 29.00
N ARG A 23 21.37 -10.81 29.74
CA ARG A 23 22.14 -9.58 29.54
C ARG A 23 22.69 -9.39 28.13
N HIS A 24 22.96 -10.48 27.41
CA HIS A 24 23.43 -10.44 26.03
C HIS A 24 22.33 -10.08 25.00
N LEU A 25 21.06 -10.03 25.43
CA LEU A 25 19.89 -9.67 24.62
C LEU A 25 19.50 -8.19 24.77
N VAL A 26 20.22 -7.42 25.58
CA VAL A 26 19.99 -5.98 25.72
C VAL A 26 20.25 -5.33 24.36
N LEU A 27 19.25 -4.63 23.84
CA LEU A 27 19.32 -3.95 22.56
C LEU A 27 20.46 -2.92 22.58
N THR A 28 21.30 -2.99 21.55
CA THR A 28 22.34 -1.98 21.34
C THR A 28 21.77 -0.77 20.61
N TRP A 29 22.52 0.34 20.61
CA TRP A 29 22.11 1.53 19.86
C TRP A 29 21.91 1.26 18.36
N GLN A 30 22.71 0.35 17.78
CA GLN A 30 22.55 -0.08 16.38
C GLN A 30 21.25 -0.86 16.16
N ASP A 31 20.87 -1.72 17.11
CA ASP A 31 19.59 -2.44 17.03
C ASP A 31 18.41 -1.45 17.08
N LEU A 32 18.50 -0.42 17.93
CA LEU A 32 17.47 0.62 18.02
C LEU A 32 17.36 1.42 16.73
N GLU A 33 18.48 1.82 16.12
CA GLU A 33 18.51 2.54 14.84
C GLU A 33 17.85 1.72 13.69
N VAL A 34 18.08 0.40 13.68
CA VAL A 34 17.43 -0.51 12.73
C VAL A 34 15.92 -0.58 13.00
N LEU A 35 15.51 -0.76 14.26
CA LEU A 35 14.09 -0.81 14.63
C LEU A 35 13.35 0.50 14.29
N GLU A 36 13.98 1.65 14.52
CA GLU A 36 13.46 2.97 14.17
C GLU A 36 13.33 3.13 12.65
N SER A 37 14.34 2.70 11.89
CA SER A 37 14.30 2.71 10.41
C SER A 37 13.16 1.85 9.86
N VAL A 38 12.98 0.64 10.39
CA VAL A 38 11.89 -0.26 10.00
C VAL A 38 10.53 0.33 10.37
N LEU A 39 10.41 0.92 11.57
CA LEU A 39 9.18 1.57 11.99
C LEU A 39 8.86 2.76 11.09
N LYS A 40 9.84 3.59 10.73
CA LYS A 40 9.65 4.73 9.83
C LYS A 40 9.11 4.29 8.46
N ALA A 41 9.61 3.18 7.91
CA ALA A 41 9.13 2.64 6.64
C ALA A 41 7.70 2.07 6.74
N LEU A 42 7.38 1.36 7.81
CA LEU A 42 6.13 0.60 7.92
C LEU A 42 4.99 1.36 8.60
N LYS A 43 5.26 2.38 9.40
CA LYS A 43 4.25 3.15 10.14
C LYS A 43 3.21 3.81 9.22
N PRO A 44 3.58 4.46 8.11
CA PRO A 44 2.61 5.00 7.15
C PRO A 44 1.69 3.94 6.54
N LEU A 45 2.20 2.71 6.33
CA LEU A 45 1.38 1.59 5.84
C LEU A 45 0.41 1.08 6.92
N LEU A 46 0.83 1.08 8.19
CA LEU A 46 -0.05 0.74 9.29
C LEU A 46 -1.21 1.75 9.41
N GLU A 47 -0.90 3.05 9.42
CA GLU A 47 -1.92 4.11 9.48
C GLU A 47 -2.87 4.04 8.28
N PHE A 48 -2.33 3.79 7.08
CA PHE A 48 -3.14 3.60 5.89
C PHE A 48 -4.05 2.37 5.98
N THR A 49 -3.54 1.22 6.43
CA THR A 49 -4.35 0.00 6.56
C THR A 49 -5.40 0.11 7.65
N ASP A 50 -5.12 0.82 8.74
CA ASP A 50 -6.10 1.10 9.79
C ASP A 50 -7.21 2.01 9.28
N ALA A 51 -6.86 3.09 8.59
CA ALA A 51 -7.83 3.98 7.95
C ALA A 51 -8.68 3.24 6.91
N LEU A 52 -8.05 2.44 6.04
CA LEU A 52 -8.76 1.66 5.03
C LEU A 52 -9.67 0.58 5.63
N SER A 53 -9.26 -0.03 6.75
CA SER A 53 -10.07 -1.03 7.45
C SER A 53 -11.26 -0.42 8.18
N GLY A 54 -11.22 0.87 8.48
CA GLY A 54 -12.32 1.63 9.07
C GLY A 54 -13.36 2.12 8.06
N GLU A 55 -13.12 1.98 6.75
CA GLU A 55 -14.04 2.42 5.71
C GLU A 55 -15.07 1.34 5.38
N ASP A 56 -16.36 1.70 5.42
CA ASP A 56 -17.47 0.76 5.14
C ASP A 56 -17.56 0.36 3.66
N TYR A 57 -16.95 1.14 2.75
CA TYR A 57 -17.10 0.99 1.29
C TYR A 57 -15.75 1.03 0.56
N VAL A 58 -14.93 0.01 0.80
CA VAL A 58 -13.71 -0.23 0.00
C VAL A 58 -14.07 -1.05 -1.24
N THR A 59 -14.17 -0.39 -2.39
CA THR A 59 -14.44 -1.01 -3.69
C THR A 59 -13.16 -1.23 -4.49
N VAL A 60 -13.20 -2.14 -5.47
CA VAL A 60 -12.05 -2.47 -6.36
C VAL A 60 -11.50 -1.22 -7.08
N SER A 61 -12.34 -0.19 -7.28
CA SER A 61 -11.97 1.10 -7.85
C SER A 61 -10.91 1.87 -7.04
N TYR A 62 -10.74 1.58 -5.74
CA TYR A 62 -9.72 2.20 -4.89
C TYR A 62 -8.30 1.71 -5.15
N VAL A 63 -8.14 0.52 -5.75
CA VAL A 63 -6.82 -0.12 -5.86
C VAL A 63 -5.84 0.74 -6.67
N LYS A 64 -6.26 1.30 -7.82
CA LYS A 64 -5.42 2.20 -8.63
C LYS A 64 -5.06 3.51 -7.91
N PRO A 65 -6.02 4.26 -7.33
CA PRO A 65 -5.72 5.42 -6.50
C PRO A 65 -4.75 5.13 -5.35
N VAL A 66 -4.89 3.98 -4.69
CA VAL A 66 -4.03 3.55 -3.58
C VAL A 66 -2.62 3.21 -4.07
N LEU A 67 -2.48 2.50 -5.18
CA LEU A 67 -1.17 2.22 -5.78
C LEU A 67 -0.46 3.53 -6.18
N HIS A 68 -1.18 4.47 -6.76
CA HIS A 68 -0.64 5.80 -7.05
C HIS A 68 -0.22 6.53 -5.76
N LEU A 69 -1.06 6.50 -4.72
CA LEU A 69 -0.77 7.15 -3.44
C LEU A 69 0.47 6.56 -2.76
N PHE A 70 0.62 5.23 -2.81
CA PHE A 70 1.81 4.54 -2.33
C PHE A 70 3.07 5.00 -3.06
N HIS A 71 3.00 5.10 -4.39
CA HIS A 71 4.12 5.57 -5.18
C HIS A 71 4.46 7.05 -4.96
N SER A 72 3.45 7.91 -4.84
CA SER A 72 3.64 9.37 -4.85
C SER A 72 3.87 9.98 -3.47
N SER A 73 3.43 9.33 -2.40
CA SER A 73 3.42 9.96 -1.06
C SER A 73 3.89 9.03 0.05
N ILE A 74 3.26 7.87 0.22
CA ILE A 74 3.47 7.02 1.40
C ILE A 74 4.83 6.30 1.35
N LEU A 75 5.22 5.81 0.18
CA LEU A 75 6.51 5.12 -0.04
C LEU A 75 7.49 5.96 -0.87
N ALA A 76 7.23 7.26 -1.04
CA ALA A 76 8.19 8.16 -1.65
C ALA A 76 9.46 8.22 -0.79
N ILE A 77 10.61 8.14 -1.45
CA ILE A 77 11.92 8.28 -0.80
C ILE A 77 12.04 9.73 -0.33
N GLN A 78 12.29 9.91 0.96
CA GLN A 78 12.56 11.22 1.55
C GLN A 78 14.07 11.36 1.83
N ASP A 79 14.59 12.58 1.79
CA ASP A 79 16.03 12.86 1.96
C ASP A 79 16.55 12.48 3.35
N ASP A 80 15.66 12.39 4.33
CA ASP A 80 15.89 11.99 5.72
C ASP A 80 15.72 10.48 5.97
N ASP A 81 15.56 9.67 4.92
CA ASP A 81 15.47 8.22 5.03
C ASP A 81 16.85 7.55 5.11
N THR A 82 17.00 6.62 6.05
CA THR A 82 18.16 5.72 6.12
C THR A 82 18.18 4.79 4.91
N ALA A 83 19.37 4.28 4.52
CA ALA A 83 19.50 3.34 3.40
C ALA A 83 18.59 2.10 3.55
N LEU A 84 18.38 1.65 4.80
CA LEU A 84 17.45 0.56 5.10
C LEU A 84 15.98 0.96 4.88
N THR A 85 15.59 2.17 5.29
CA THR A 85 14.23 2.69 5.05
C THR A 85 13.93 2.76 3.55
N GLN A 86 14.89 3.24 2.77
CA GLN A 86 14.78 3.33 1.31
C GLN A 86 14.66 1.95 0.66
N SER A 87 15.48 0.98 1.07
CA SER A 87 15.43 -0.37 0.49
C SER A 87 14.11 -1.09 0.79
N ILE A 88 13.56 -0.89 2.00
CA ILE A 88 12.24 -1.43 2.36
C ILE A 88 11.15 -0.79 1.50
N LYS A 89 11.13 0.55 1.38
CA LYS A 89 10.14 1.26 0.55
C LYS A 89 10.16 0.80 -0.90
N VAL A 90 11.36 0.69 -1.50
CA VAL A 90 11.54 0.20 -2.88
C VAL A 90 11.09 -1.24 -3.02
N SER A 91 11.49 -2.14 -2.11
CA SER A 91 11.10 -3.56 -2.18
C SER A 91 9.58 -3.73 -2.11
N ILE A 92 8.90 -2.93 -1.29
CA ILE A 92 7.43 -2.96 -1.19
C ILE A 92 6.79 -2.43 -2.49
N LEU A 93 7.30 -1.34 -3.04
CA LEU A 93 6.81 -0.79 -4.32
C LEU A 93 7.00 -1.77 -5.47
N ASP A 94 8.16 -2.43 -5.56
CA ASP A 94 8.45 -3.40 -6.61
C ASP A 94 7.55 -4.63 -6.49
N TYR A 95 7.33 -5.14 -5.27
CA TYR A 95 6.38 -6.23 -5.03
C TYR A 95 4.94 -5.84 -5.44
N LEU A 96 4.50 -4.62 -5.12
CA LEU A 96 3.18 -4.15 -5.51
C LEU A 96 3.05 -4.02 -7.02
N ARG A 97 4.09 -3.50 -7.70
CA ARG A 97 4.10 -3.41 -9.16
C ARG A 97 3.99 -4.79 -9.79
N GLU A 98 4.85 -5.73 -9.41
CA GLU A 98 4.85 -7.09 -9.93
C GLU A 98 3.48 -7.78 -9.72
N LYS A 99 2.88 -7.59 -8.55
CA LYS A 99 1.58 -8.20 -8.22
C LYS A 99 0.42 -7.64 -9.05
N PHE A 100 0.49 -6.36 -9.45
CA PHE A 100 -0.55 -5.69 -10.23
C PHE A 100 -0.15 -5.45 -11.70
N ASP A 101 0.93 -6.07 -12.17
CA ASP A 101 1.41 -5.93 -13.56
C ASP A 101 0.59 -6.75 -14.56
N ASP A 102 -0.21 -7.70 -14.07
CA ASP A 102 -1.03 -8.57 -14.91
C ASP A 102 -2.01 -7.75 -15.80
N PRO A 103 -2.00 -7.95 -17.12
CA PRO A 103 -2.85 -7.19 -18.04
C PRO A 103 -4.34 -7.33 -17.76
N ALA A 104 -4.81 -8.52 -17.41
CA ALA A 104 -6.23 -8.76 -17.14
C ALA A 104 -6.67 -8.05 -15.85
N THR A 105 -5.80 -8.05 -14.84
CA THR A 105 -6.01 -7.31 -13.59
C THR A 105 -6.04 -5.81 -13.84
N ASN A 106 -5.08 -5.27 -14.61
CA ASN A 106 -5.07 -3.85 -14.96
C ASN A 106 -6.33 -3.41 -15.69
N ASP A 107 -6.77 -4.20 -16.66
CA ASP A 107 -7.97 -3.95 -17.43
C ASP A 107 -9.25 -3.96 -16.56
N LEU A 108 -9.32 -4.88 -15.58
CA LEU A 108 -10.42 -4.91 -14.61
C LEU A 108 -10.40 -3.67 -13.72
N LEU A 109 -9.22 -3.26 -13.24
CA LEU A 109 -9.05 -2.06 -12.41
C LEU A 109 -9.36 -0.78 -13.19
N ASP A 110 -9.04 -0.73 -14.48
CA ASP A 110 -9.39 0.38 -15.36
C ASP A 110 -10.90 0.53 -15.52
N MET A 111 -11.62 -0.58 -15.76
CA MET A 111 -13.09 -0.56 -15.82
C MET A 111 -13.72 -0.18 -14.48
N ALA A 112 -13.21 -0.74 -13.37
CA ALA A 112 -13.72 -0.41 -12.04
C ALA A 112 -13.53 1.08 -11.71
N GLY A 113 -12.39 1.66 -12.09
CA GLY A 113 -12.12 3.10 -11.94
C GLY A 113 -13.01 3.96 -12.84
N LEU A 114 -13.26 3.54 -14.08
CA LEU A 114 -14.11 4.26 -15.04
C LEU A 114 -15.56 4.36 -14.56
N VAL A 115 -16.10 3.26 -14.02
CA VAL A 115 -17.48 3.18 -13.53
C VAL A 115 -17.65 3.90 -12.19
N ASP A 116 -16.58 4.07 -11.41
CA ASP A 116 -16.63 4.82 -10.14
C ASP A 116 -16.63 6.34 -10.37
N PRO A 117 -17.71 7.06 -10.00
CA PRO A 117 -17.79 8.52 -10.17
C PRO A 117 -16.72 9.32 -9.43
N ARG A 118 -16.08 8.75 -8.40
CA ARG A 118 -15.03 9.39 -7.59
C ARG A 118 -13.72 9.50 -8.36
N PHE A 119 -13.42 8.53 -9.22
CA PHE A 119 -12.13 8.39 -9.90
C PHE A 119 -12.22 8.66 -11.40
N LYS A 120 -13.28 8.17 -12.06
CA LYS A 120 -13.54 8.32 -13.49
C LYS A 120 -12.29 7.97 -14.31
N THR A 121 -11.63 8.99 -14.86
CA THR A 121 -10.48 8.85 -15.75
C THR A 121 -9.16 9.26 -15.11
N ARG A 122 -9.16 9.68 -13.83
CA ARG A 122 -7.98 10.31 -13.19
C ARG A 122 -6.78 9.39 -13.01
N TYR A 123 -7.00 8.09 -12.95
CA TYR A 123 -5.97 7.08 -12.71
C TYR A 123 -5.85 6.07 -13.86
N ILE A 124 -6.49 6.39 -15.00
CA ILE A 124 -6.43 5.61 -16.22
C ILE A 124 -5.39 6.27 -17.13
N VAL A 125 -4.51 5.47 -17.73
CA VAL A 125 -3.52 5.95 -18.70
C VAL A 125 -4.26 6.40 -19.97
N GLU A 126 -3.92 7.56 -20.52
CA GLU A 126 -4.62 8.15 -21.68
C GLU A 126 -4.73 7.20 -22.89
N ASP A 127 -3.70 6.39 -23.15
CA ASP A 127 -3.71 5.38 -24.22
C ASP A 127 -4.76 4.29 -24.01
N LYS A 128 -4.94 3.83 -22.76
CA LYS A 128 -5.94 2.80 -22.42
C LYS A 128 -7.33 3.38 -22.19
N LEU A 129 -7.46 4.70 -22.06
CA LEU A 129 -8.73 5.34 -21.73
C LEU A 129 -9.76 5.17 -22.85
N GLU A 130 -9.35 5.32 -24.11
CA GLU A 130 -10.26 5.17 -25.24
C GLU A 130 -10.64 3.70 -25.47
N GLU A 131 -9.73 2.75 -25.25
CA GLU A 131 -10.03 1.32 -25.30
C GLU A 131 -11.02 0.91 -24.20
N THR A 132 -10.79 1.41 -22.98
CA THR A 132 -11.65 1.10 -21.81
C THR A 132 -13.06 1.69 -22.00
N LYS A 133 -13.18 2.91 -22.56
CA LYS A 133 -14.48 3.49 -22.92
C LYS A 133 -15.19 2.70 -24.01
N CYS A 134 -14.49 2.32 -25.07
CA CYS A 134 -15.08 1.54 -26.15
C CYS A 134 -15.59 0.19 -25.64
N ARG A 135 -14.81 -0.50 -24.80
CA ARG A 135 -15.24 -1.76 -24.16
C ARG A 135 -16.46 -1.55 -23.27
N ALA A 136 -16.47 -0.51 -22.45
CA ALA A 136 -17.63 -0.18 -21.61
C ALA A 136 -18.90 0.05 -22.43
N ILE A 137 -18.80 0.78 -23.55
CA ILE A 137 -19.94 1.01 -24.45
C ILE A 137 -20.43 -0.30 -25.05
N SER A 138 -19.53 -1.15 -25.56
CA SER A 138 -19.91 -2.45 -26.14
C SER A 138 -20.56 -3.40 -25.13
N GLU A 139 -20.08 -3.43 -23.88
CA GLU A 139 -20.71 -4.22 -22.82
C GLU A 139 -22.08 -3.67 -22.43
N MET A 140 -22.25 -2.34 -22.37
CA MET A 140 -23.55 -1.70 -22.11
C MET A 140 -24.56 -1.98 -23.24
N GLU A 141 -24.12 -1.93 -24.50
CA GLU A 141 -24.94 -2.27 -25.66
C GLU A 141 -25.37 -3.74 -25.65
N ALA A 142 -24.47 -4.65 -25.26
CA ALA A 142 -24.78 -6.07 -25.11
C ALA A 142 -25.84 -6.30 -24.02
N MET A 143 -25.70 -5.66 -22.86
CA MET A 143 -26.68 -5.77 -21.76
C MET A 143 -28.07 -5.20 -22.13
N LEU A 144 -28.13 -4.13 -22.92
CA LEU A 144 -29.37 -3.57 -23.44
C LEU A 144 -30.08 -4.56 -24.39
N SER A 145 -29.31 -5.23 -25.26
CA SER A 145 -29.86 -6.21 -26.20
C SER A 145 -30.41 -7.48 -25.55
N GLU A 146 -29.89 -7.86 -24.38
CA GLU A 146 -30.43 -8.97 -23.57
C GLU A 146 -31.70 -8.57 -22.81
N SER A 147 -31.83 -7.30 -22.41
CA SER A 147 -33.03 -6.78 -21.74
C SER A 147 -34.24 -6.59 -22.67
N ASP A 148 -34.02 -6.44 -23.98
CA ASP A 148 -35.08 -6.35 -24.99
C ASP A 148 -35.63 -7.72 -25.43
N GLN A 149 -35.03 -8.84 -24.98
CA GLN A 149 -35.45 -10.21 -25.29
C GLN A 149 -36.24 -10.91 -24.17
N ALA A 150 -36.44 -10.25 -23.02
CA ALA A 150 -37.20 -10.74 -21.86
C ALA A 150 -38.56 -10.04 -21.73
#